data_AF-A0A8B6XAH6-F1
#
_entry.id   AF-A0A8B6XAH6-F1
#
_cell.length_a   1.000
_cell.length_b   1.000
_cell.length_c   1.000
_cell.angle_alpha   90.00
_cell.angle_beta   90.00
_cell.angle_gamma   90.00
#
_symmetry.space_group_name_H-M   'P 1'
#
loop_
_entity.id
_entity.type
_entity.pdbx_description
1 polymer ?
#
loop_
_entity_poly.entity_id
_entity_poly.type
_entity_poly.pdbx_seq_one_letter_code
_entity_poly.pdbx_strand_id
1 'polypeptide(L)'
;MSSGGGGGGAGGNKAKPTIVIKRIKKGGHGHHGGAWKIAYADFVTAMMAFFLLMWLLGSTTQAELQGISDFFANPLKVASAGGSGAGDATAIIPGGGTDLQRSTGQVKKGMSNAEKKREMEKEMQERERMEQAKLEKLRADIEAKIAENPRLAEFKNQVKIDITPEGLRIQIVDSQNRPMFDVGKAVMKPYMGEILREIGPVVNDVDKKITLLGHTDASPYAGGLGGYSNWELSADRANASRRELMVGGIEPDRIVRVAGLASSVPYNPDDPLDPMNRRISIIVMNQVAVDRMYNREKQSTAVPDADAAENAIEHQGGAGRQMSPLERLNDQAARGAARSERR
;
A
#
# COMPACT_ATOMS: atom_id res chain seq x y z
N MET A 1 -20.35 -85.53 39.09
CA MET A 1 -21.54 -85.83 38.25
C MET A 1 -22.75 -85.18 38.90
N SER A 2 -23.57 -84.49 38.09
CA SER A 2 -24.98 -84.11 38.29
C SER A 2 -25.34 -83.20 39.49
N SER A 3 -25.71 -81.94 39.23
CA SER A 3 -27.11 -81.43 39.15
C SER A 3 -27.63 -81.01 40.53
N GLY A 4 -28.22 -79.84 40.79
CA GLY A 4 -28.78 -78.79 39.94
C GLY A 4 -29.95 -78.15 40.70
N GLY A 5 -29.88 -76.83 40.91
CA GLY A 5 -30.98 -75.85 41.02
C GLY A 5 -32.21 -76.04 41.94
N GLY A 6 -32.57 -74.96 42.64
CA GLY A 6 -33.96 -74.45 42.60
C GLY A 6 -34.66 -74.10 43.93
N GLY A 7 -35.26 -72.90 43.97
CA GLY A 7 -36.42 -72.49 44.81
C GLY A 7 -36.11 -72.09 46.26
N GLY A 8 -36.75 -71.09 46.89
CA GLY A 8 -37.93 -70.27 46.57
C GLY A 8 -38.75 -69.99 47.84
N GLY A 9 -39.28 -68.77 48.00
CA GLY A 9 -40.28 -68.36 49.02
C GLY A 9 -39.83 -67.16 49.87
N ALA A 10 -40.63 -66.15 50.23
CA ALA A 10 -42.05 -65.80 50.06
C ALA A 10 -42.14 -64.25 50.21
N GLY A 11 -43.02 -63.49 49.56
CA GLY A 11 -44.47 -63.44 49.75
C GLY A 11 -44.86 -62.27 50.67
N GLY A 12 -45.35 -61.15 50.10
CA GLY A 12 -45.82 -59.99 50.88
C GLY A 12 -46.58 -58.96 50.03
N ASN A 13 -47.88 -59.19 49.85
CA ASN A 13 -48.85 -58.37 49.11
C ASN A 13 -49.33 -57.17 49.94
N LYS A 14 -49.66 -56.02 49.33
CA LYS A 14 -50.93 -55.25 49.48
C LYS A 14 -50.92 -53.99 48.59
N ALA A 15 -51.83 -53.92 47.63
CA ALA A 15 -52.23 -52.71 46.93
C ALA A 15 -53.31 -51.93 47.70
N LYS A 16 -53.38 -50.59 47.52
CA LYS A 16 -54.60 -49.74 47.58
C LYS A 16 -54.26 -48.27 47.20
N PRO A 17 -55.24 -47.45 46.75
CA PRO A 17 -55.28 -46.92 45.38
C PRO A 17 -55.05 -45.41 45.24
N THR A 18 -54.89 -45.00 43.98
CA THR A 18 -54.64 -43.65 43.45
C THR A 18 -55.58 -42.56 43.95
N ILE A 19 -54.99 -41.45 44.41
CA ILE A 19 -55.69 -40.18 44.67
C ILE A 19 -55.11 -39.11 43.75
N VAL A 20 -55.97 -38.57 42.89
CA VAL A 20 -55.70 -37.42 42.02
C VAL A 20 -55.93 -36.14 42.82
N ILE A 21 -54.92 -35.29 42.96
CA ILE A 21 -55.06 -33.95 43.53
C ILE A 21 -54.84 -32.88 42.46
N LYS A 22 -55.91 -32.12 42.24
CA LYS A 22 -56.11 -31.05 41.28
C LYS A 22 -55.30 -29.81 41.68
N ARG A 23 -54.43 -29.32 40.80
CA ARG A 23 -53.67 -28.07 41.01
C ARG A 23 -54.60 -26.86 40.92
N ILE A 24 -54.46 -25.96 41.88
CA ILE A 24 -55.01 -24.60 41.82
C ILE A 24 -53.85 -23.64 42.11
N LYS A 25 -53.42 -22.88 41.08
CA LYS A 25 -52.59 -21.69 41.29
C LYS A 25 -53.47 -20.66 41.99
N LYS A 26 -53.10 -20.29 43.22
CA LYS A 26 -53.54 -19.04 43.85
C LYS A 26 -52.31 -18.16 43.99
N GLY A 27 -52.35 -17.01 43.32
CA GLY A 27 -51.32 -15.99 43.36
C GLY A 27 -51.33 -15.24 44.70
N GLY A 28 -50.16 -14.68 45.02
CA GLY A 28 -49.96 -13.77 46.14
C GLY A 28 -48.80 -12.81 45.82
N HIS A 29 -49.18 -11.61 45.39
CA HIS A 29 -48.48 -10.32 45.50
C HIS A 29 -47.04 -10.15 44.93
N GLY A 30 -47.00 -9.90 43.61
CA GLY A 30 -46.59 -8.62 43.05
C GLY A 30 -45.35 -7.88 43.61
N HIS A 31 -44.17 -8.22 43.09
CA HIS A 31 -43.06 -7.26 42.94
C HIS A 31 -42.94 -6.75 41.49
N HIS A 32 -44.05 -6.66 40.76
CA HIS A 32 -44.14 -6.03 39.44
C HIS A 32 -44.07 -4.47 39.50
N GLY A 33 -43.61 -3.90 40.62
CA GLY A 33 -43.42 -2.45 40.80
C GLY A 33 -41.96 -1.98 40.74
N GLY A 34 -41.00 -2.86 40.46
CA GLY A 34 -39.56 -2.54 40.41
C GLY A 34 -38.96 -2.50 39.00
N ALA A 35 -39.52 -3.22 38.04
CA ALA A 35 -38.96 -3.31 36.67
C ALA A 35 -38.95 -1.95 35.95
N TRP A 36 -40.00 -1.14 36.13
CA TRP A 36 -40.03 0.23 35.59
C TRP A 36 -39.01 1.15 36.27
N LYS A 37 -38.68 0.91 37.54
CA LYS A 37 -37.64 1.67 38.27
C LYS A 37 -36.24 1.30 37.80
N ILE A 38 -36.01 0.04 37.40
CA ILE A 38 -34.74 -0.40 36.81
C ILE A 38 -34.59 0.21 35.42
N ALA A 39 -35.65 0.20 34.59
CA ALA A 39 -35.64 0.88 33.30
C ALA A 39 -35.49 2.40 33.42
N TYR A 40 -36.10 3.01 34.44
CA TYR A 40 -35.94 4.45 34.74
C TYR A 40 -34.54 4.77 35.27
N ALA A 41 -33.96 3.92 36.12
CA ALA A 41 -32.60 4.08 36.62
C ALA A 41 -31.59 3.98 35.48
N ASP A 42 -31.74 3.00 34.57
CA ASP A 42 -30.91 2.84 33.37
C ASP A 42 -31.00 4.07 32.45
N PHE A 43 -32.21 4.58 32.23
CA PHE A 43 -32.44 5.82 31.49
C PHE A 43 -31.76 7.03 32.14
N VAL A 44 -31.88 7.21 33.46
CA VAL A 44 -31.24 8.31 34.19
C VAL A 44 -29.72 8.18 34.15
N THR A 45 -29.16 6.97 34.24
CA THR A 45 -27.71 6.77 34.12
C THR A 45 -27.21 7.03 32.70
N ALA A 46 -27.97 6.66 31.68
CA ALA A 46 -27.65 6.99 30.29
C ALA A 46 -27.66 8.51 30.07
N MET A 47 -28.66 9.21 30.62
CA MET A 47 -28.71 10.67 30.57
C MET A 47 -27.60 11.34 31.39
N MET A 48 -27.23 10.77 32.54
CA MET A 48 -26.12 11.26 33.36
C MET A 48 -24.79 11.11 32.62
N ALA A 49 -24.54 9.96 31.99
CA ALA A 49 -23.35 9.74 31.18
C ALA A 49 -23.31 10.67 29.97
N PHE A 50 -24.44 10.86 29.28
CA PHE A 50 -24.56 11.82 28.19
C PHE A 50 -24.35 13.26 28.66
N PHE A 51 -24.86 13.62 29.83
CA PHE A 51 -24.66 14.93 30.43
C PHE A 51 -23.20 15.16 30.82
N LEU A 52 -22.54 14.19 31.45
CA LEU A 52 -21.10 14.28 31.77
C LEU A 52 -20.26 14.40 30.50
N LEU A 53 -20.63 13.70 29.43
CA LEU A 53 -19.99 13.81 28.12
C LEU A 53 -20.19 15.22 27.53
N MET A 54 -21.42 15.74 27.50
CA MET A 54 -21.70 17.10 27.04
C MET A 54 -21.09 18.16 27.95
N TRP A 55 -20.97 17.90 29.24
CA TRP A 55 -20.33 18.80 30.20
C TRP A 55 -18.82 18.84 29.99
N LEU A 56 -18.20 17.70 29.67
CA LEU A 56 -16.82 17.64 29.19
C LEU A 56 -16.66 18.41 27.88
N LEU A 57 -17.50 18.16 26.88
CA LEU A 57 -17.46 18.90 25.60
C LEU A 57 -17.75 20.40 25.75
N GLY A 58 -18.56 20.81 26.72
CA GLY A 58 -18.90 22.21 27.00
C GLY A 58 -17.85 22.95 27.83
N SER A 59 -17.03 22.24 28.61
CA SER A 59 -15.90 22.81 29.37
C SER A 59 -14.58 22.71 28.61
N THR A 60 -14.50 21.86 27.58
CA THR A 60 -13.35 21.72 26.69
C THR A 60 -13.40 22.80 25.61
N THR A 61 -12.28 23.47 25.38
CA THR A 61 -12.20 24.48 24.32
C THR A 61 -12.20 23.81 22.95
N GLN A 62 -12.71 24.48 21.90
CA GLN A 62 -12.59 23.98 20.52
C GLN A 62 -11.14 23.66 20.13
N ALA A 63 -10.17 24.34 20.74
CA ALA A 63 -8.74 24.11 20.54
C ALA A 63 -8.26 22.74 21.09
N GLU A 64 -8.76 22.29 22.24
CA GLU A 64 -8.43 20.97 22.81
C GLU A 64 -9.08 19.83 22.03
N LEU A 65 -10.35 19.99 21.61
CA LEU A 65 -11.02 19.03 20.73
C LEU A 65 -10.28 18.87 19.40
N GLN A 66 -9.84 19.98 18.81
CA GLN A 66 -9.04 19.96 17.58
C GLN A 66 -7.70 19.25 17.80
N GLY A 67 -7.01 19.54 18.91
CA GLY A 67 -5.73 18.93 19.27
C GLY A 67 -5.82 17.41 19.46
N ILE A 68 -6.89 16.94 20.11
CA ILE A 68 -7.17 15.51 20.25
C ILE A 68 -7.50 14.88 18.89
N SER A 69 -8.28 15.56 18.04
CA SER A 69 -8.62 15.05 16.71
C SER A 69 -7.40 14.91 15.79
N ASP A 70 -6.46 15.86 15.86
CA ASP A 70 -5.23 15.83 15.07
C ASP A 70 -4.29 14.70 15.53
N PHE A 71 -4.27 14.39 16.84
CA PHE A 71 -3.53 13.25 17.40
C PHE A 71 -4.02 11.91 16.85
N PHE A 72 -5.34 11.71 16.78
CA PHE A 72 -5.93 10.47 16.25
C PHE A 72 -5.85 10.36 14.72
N ALA A 73 -5.88 11.48 13.99
CA ALA A 73 -5.81 11.46 12.54
C ALA A 73 -4.39 11.19 12.00
N ASN A 74 -3.33 11.61 12.69
CA ASN A 74 -1.94 11.44 12.24
C ASN A 74 -0.95 11.22 13.40
N PRO A 75 -0.98 10.05 14.08
CA PRO A 75 -0.13 9.80 15.25
C PRO A 75 1.38 9.89 14.95
N LEU A 76 1.80 9.49 13.74
CA LEU A 76 3.21 9.58 13.31
C LEU A 76 3.69 11.03 13.13
N LYS A 77 2.81 11.99 12.80
CA LYS A 77 3.18 13.41 12.62
C LYS A 77 3.45 14.09 13.96
N VAL A 78 2.74 13.67 15.01
CA VAL A 78 2.94 14.15 16.38
C VAL A 78 4.20 13.54 17.01
N ALA A 79 4.52 12.29 16.70
CA ALA A 79 5.71 11.61 17.23
C ALA A 79 7.03 12.02 16.55
N SER A 80 7.00 12.34 15.25
CA SER A 80 8.20 12.68 14.47
C SER A 80 8.56 14.17 14.45
N ALA A 81 7.59 15.06 14.68
CA ALA A 81 7.83 16.47 14.95
C ALA A 81 7.73 16.68 16.48
N GLY A 82 8.86 16.54 17.19
CA GLY A 82 8.98 16.86 18.62
C GLY A 82 8.79 18.36 18.92
N GLY A 83 7.62 18.90 18.59
CA GLY A 83 7.30 20.32 18.68
C GLY A 83 5.82 20.60 18.45
N SER A 84 5.14 21.02 19.52
CA SER A 84 3.80 21.65 19.56
C SER A 84 2.69 20.93 18.80
N GLY A 85 2.35 19.72 19.27
CA GLY A 85 1.03 19.14 19.05
C GLY A 85 0.14 19.43 20.27
N ALA A 86 -1.05 19.98 20.01
CA ALA A 86 -2.18 20.07 20.94
C ALA A 86 -1.91 20.71 22.33
N GLY A 87 -1.96 22.05 22.40
CA GLY A 87 -2.34 22.75 23.63
C GLY A 87 -1.23 23.46 24.40
N ASP A 88 0.04 23.07 24.27
CA ASP A 88 1.09 23.70 25.09
C ASP A 88 1.70 24.97 24.46
N ALA A 89 1.58 26.04 25.23
CA ALA A 89 2.09 27.37 24.97
C ALA A 89 3.62 27.37 24.80
N THR A 90 4.12 27.80 23.65
CA THR A 90 5.53 28.18 23.47
C THR A 90 5.83 29.55 24.07
N ALA A 91 5.51 29.76 25.35
CA ALA A 91 5.91 30.95 26.09
C ALA A 91 6.34 30.56 27.50
N ILE A 92 7.56 30.94 27.88
CA ILE A 92 8.12 30.78 29.24
C ILE A 92 7.28 31.56 30.28
N ILE A 93 6.40 32.46 29.81
CA ILE A 93 5.38 33.15 30.60
C ILE A 93 4.01 32.77 30.01
N PRO A 94 3.15 32.04 30.75
CA PRO A 94 1.78 31.77 30.32
C PRO A 94 1.00 33.09 30.29
N GLY A 95 0.63 33.57 29.09
CA GLY A 95 -0.12 34.83 28.91
C GLY A 95 0.47 35.85 27.93
N GLY A 96 1.44 35.47 27.10
CA GLY A 96 2.09 36.37 26.13
C GLY A 96 1.25 36.72 24.89
N GLY A 97 0.15 37.45 25.08
CA GLY A 97 -0.61 38.03 23.98
C GLY A 97 -0.58 39.54 23.89
N THR A 98 -0.88 40.06 22.71
CA THR A 98 -0.85 41.51 22.40
C THR A 98 -1.98 42.29 23.07
N ASP A 99 -2.84 41.61 23.84
CA ASP A 99 -4.05 42.14 24.45
C ASP A 99 -4.24 41.50 25.82
N LEU A 100 -3.99 42.28 26.87
CA LEU A 100 -4.01 41.85 28.28
C LEU A 100 -5.43 41.58 28.82
N GLN A 101 -6.48 41.88 28.05
CA GLN A 101 -7.88 41.73 28.49
C GLN A 101 -8.53 40.41 28.03
N ARG A 102 -7.85 39.56 27.25
CA ARG A 102 -8.41 38.28 26.79
C ARG A 102 -8.07 37.13 27.75
N SER A 103 -9.11 36.47 28.26
CA SER A 103 -9.01 35.32 29.18
C SER A 103 -8.92 33.95 28.49
N THR A 104 -8.95 33.87 27.16
CA THR A 104 -8.85 32.61 26.42
C THR A 104 -7.80 32.68 25.32
N GLY A 105 -7.07 31.58 25.17
CA GLY A 105 -5.89 31.36 24.34
C GLY A 105 -5.86 32.18 23.05
N GLN A 106 -4.77 32.90 22.87
CA GLN A 106 -4.51 33.65 21.67
C GLN A 106 -4.40 32.68 20.50
N VAL A 107 -5.32 32.80 19.55
CA VAL A 107 -5.23 32.07 18.29
C VAL A 107 -3.94 32.54 17.63
N LYS A 108 -2.91 31.67 17.64
CA LYS A 108 -1.71 31.85 16.83
C LYS A 108 -2.20 32.22 15.44
N LYS A 109 -1.74 33.35 14.89
CA LYS A 109 -1.91 33.71 13.47
C LYS A 109 -1.08 32.72 12.63
N GLY A 110 -1.38 31.43 12.76
CA GLY A 110 -0.93 30.39 11.87
C GLY A 110 -1.82 30.48 10.64
N MET A 111 -1.21 30.52 9.47
CA MET A 111 -1.89 30.41 8.19
C MET A 111 -2.96 29.33 8.27
N SER A 112 -4.16 29.65 7.77
CA SER A 112 -5.25 28.69 7.66
C SER A 112 -4.77 27.43 6.93
N ASN A 113 -5.36 26.27 7.21
CA ASN A 113 -5.00 25.03 6.49
C ASN A 113 -5.09 25.19 4.96
N ALA A 114 -5.96 26.07 4.48
CA ALA A 114 -6.06 26.44 3.07
C ALA A 114 -4.86 27.27 2.56
N GLU A 115 -4.35 28.21 3.36
CA GLU A 115 -3.17 29.01 3.03
C GLU A 115 -1.89 28.17 3.05
N LYS A 116 -1.72 27.29 4.05
CA LYS A 116 -0.59 26.35 4.09
C LYS A 116 -0.59 25.39 2.90
N LYS A 117 -1.77 24.89 2.50
CA LYS A 117 -1.91 24.04 1.31
C LYS A 117 -1.52 24.78 0.04
N ARG A 118 -1.98 26.03 -0.13
CA ARG A 118 -1.63 26.87 -1.29
C ARG A 118 -0.14 27.20 -1.36
N GLU A 119 0.49 27.46 -0.22
CA GLU A 119 1.93 27.73 -0.16
C GLU A 119 2.75 26.48 -0.53
N MET A 120 2.38 25.31 0.02
CA MET A 120 2.99 24.03 -0.34
C MET A 120 2.82 23.69 -1.82
N GLU A 121 1.63 23.92 -2.40
CA GLU A 121 1.36 23.73 -3.83
C GLU A 121 2.23 24.66 -4.69
N LYS A 122 2.42 25.92 -4.28
CA LYS A 122 3.30 26.88 -4.98
C LYS A 122 4.76 26.44 -4.93
N GLU A 123 5.26 26.05 -3.76
CA GLU A 123 6.62 25.54 -3.62
C GLU A 123 6.86 24.30 -4.47
N MET A 124 5.88 23.39 -4.52
CA MET A 124 5.96 22.18 -5.35
C MET A 124 6.04 22.55 -6.83
N GLN A 125 5.17 23.45 -7.31
CA GLN A 125 5.19 23.91 -8.70
C GLN A 125 6.50 24.61 -9.08
N GLU A 126 7.07 25.40 -8.17
CA GLU A 126 8.34 26.07 -8.41
C GLU A 126 9.49 25.05 -8.50
N ARG A 127 9.52 24.05 -7.63
CA ARG A 127 10.48 22.94 -7.70
C ARG A 127 10.35 22.18 -9.01
N GLU A 128 9.14 21.84 -9.43
CA GLU A 128 8.87 21.15 -10.69
C GLU A 128 9.35 21.97 -11.90
N ARG A 129 9.10 23.29 -11.92
CA ARG A 129 9.60 24.17 -12.99
C ARG A 129 11.13 24.22 -13.04
N MET A 130 11.77 24.35 -11.88
CA MET A 130 13.23 24.37 -11.79
C MET A 130 13.85 23.03 -12.20
N GLU A 131 13.19 21.92 -11.86
CA GLU A 131 13.61 20.58 -12.27
C GLU A 131 13.42 20.37 -13.77
N GLN A 132 12.29 20.80 -14.33
CA GLN A 132 12.04 20.75 -15.77
C GLN A 132 13.09 21.56 -16.54
N ALA A 133 13.41 22.77 -16.09
CA ALA A 133 14.46 23.58 -16.72
C ALA A 133 15.84 22.91 -16.69
N LYS A 134 16.16 22.20 -15.60
CA LYS A 134 17.40 21.39 -15.51
C LYS A 134 17.38 20.21 -16.48
N LEU A 135 16.24 19.54 -16.63
CA LEU A 135 16.08 18.42 -17.57
C LEU A 135 16.14 18.89 -19.02
N GLU A 136 15.58 20.05 -19.35
CA GLU A 136 15.69 20.64 -20.69
C GLU A 136 17.14 21.03 -21.03
N LYS A 137 17.85 21.63 -20.07
CA LYS A 137 19.28 21.91 -20.25
C LYS A 137 20.06 20.61 -20.47
N LEU A 138 19.82 19.61 -19.62
CA LEU A 138 20.47 18.32 -19.73
C LEU A 138 20.19 17.66 -21.10
N ARG A 139 18.94 17.71 -21.55
CA ARG A 139 18.55 17.20 -22.86
C ARG A 139 19.36 17.87 -23.96
N ALA A 140 19.43 19.20 -23.96
CA ALA A 140 20.18 19.96 -24.96
C ALA A 140 21.68 19.60 -24.92
N ASP A 141 22.26 19.46 -23.73
CA ASP A 141 23.67 19.08 -23.56
C ASP A 141 23.95 17.67 -24.12
N ILE A 142 23.05 16.71 -23.87
CA ILE A 142 23.16 15.34 -24.41
C ILE A 142 22.96 15.34 -25.94
N GLU A 143 21.94 16.03 -26.45
CA GLU A 143 21.69 16.14 -27.89
C GLU A 143 22.89 16.77 -28.62
N ALA A 144 23.52 17.80 -28.03
CA ALA A 144 24.72 18.42 -28.57
C ALA A 144 25.91 17.44 -28.60
N LYS A 145 26.20 16.74 -27.49
CA LYS A 145 27.28 15.74 -27.44
C LYS A 145 27.08 14.58 -28.41
N ILE A 146 25.83 14.16 -28.62
CA ILE A 146 25.49 13.14 -29.62
C ILE A 146 25.72 13.67 -31.04
N ALA A 147 25.34 14.92 -31.31
CA ALA A 147 25.52 15.54 -32.62
C ALA A 147 27.00 15.83 -32.97
N GLU A 148 27.82 16.13 -31.96
CA GLU A 148 29.27 16.33 -32.11
C GLU A 148 30.02 15.03 -32.43
N ASN A 149 29.48 13.88 -32.02
CA ASN A 149 30.09 12.59 -32.25
C ASN A 149 29.75 12.06 -33.65
N PRO A 150 30.73 11.98 -34.58
CA PRO A 150 30.46 11.55 -35.95
C PRO A 150 29.93 10.11 -36.03
N ARG A 151 30.28 9.25 -35.07
CA ARG A 151 29.81 7.86 -35.00
C ARG A 151 28.34 7.80 -34.62
N LEU A 152 27.89 8.67 -33.72
CA LEU A 152 26.48 8.72 -33.29
C LEU A 152 25.59 9.48 -34.28
N ALA A 153 26.15 10.41 -35.04
CA ALA A 153 25.42 11.18 -36.05
C ALA A 153 24.71 10.29 -37.08
N GLU A 154 25.32 9.15 -37.45
CA GLU A 154 24.69 8.16 -38.35
C GLU A 154 23.44 7.52 -37.73
N PHE A 155 23.37 7.47 -36.39
CA PHE A 155 22.28 6.84 -35.63
C PHE A 155 21.25 7.82 -35.08
N LYS A 156 21.28 9.08 -35.54
CA LYS A 156 20.36 10.14 -35.09
C LYS A 156 18.88 9.75 -35.17
N ASN A 157 18.51 8.95 -36.18
CA ASN A 157 17.13 8.50 -36.36
C ASN A 157 16.74 7.33 -35.42
N GLN A 158 17.70 6.58 -34.91
CA GLN A 158 17.47 5.48 -33.96
C GLN A 158 17.56 5.95 -32.50
N VAL A 159 18.29 7.04 -32.21
CA VAL A 159 18.40 7.60 -30.86
C VAL A 159 17.39 8.72 -30.68
N LYS A 160 16.32 8.45 -29.93
CA LYS A 160 15.27 9.41 -29.59
C LYS A 160 15.41 9.84 -28.14
N ILE A 161 15.25 11.14 -27.87
CA ILE A 161 15.36 11.69 -26.51
C ILE A 161 14.06 12.42 -26.18
N ASP A 162 13.49 12.11 -25.02
CA ASP A 162 12.25 12.71 -24.54
C ASP A 162 12.28 12.90 -23.02
N ILE A 163 11.59 13.93 -22.53
CA ILE A 163 11.49 14.20 -21.09
C ILE A 163 10.25 13.50 -20.54
N THR A 164 10.44 12.79 -19.44
CA THR A 164 9.41 12.02 -18.76
C THR A 164 9.28 12.49 -17.30
N PRO A 165 8.18 12.16 -16.60
CA PRO A 165 8.05 12.45 -15.17
C PRO A 165 9.10 11.77 -14.28
N GLU A 166 9.75 10.71 -14.78
CA GLU A 166 10.85 10.03 -14.07
C GLU A 166 12.21 10.68 -14.34
N GLY A 167 12.34 11.51 -15.37
CA GLY A 167 13.58 12.16 -15.79
C GLY A 167 13.76 12.15 -17.31
N LEU A 168 15.00 12.18 -17.78
CA LEU A 168 15.32 12.21 -19.20
C LEU A 168 15.43 10.79 -19.76
N ARG A 169 14.64 10.48 -20.79
CA ARG A 169 14.61 9.16 -21.42
C ARG A 169 15.32 9.20 -22.78
N ILE A 170 16.30 8.32 -22.95
CA ILE A 170 17.03 8.07 -24.19
C ILE A 170 16.59 6.71 -24.71
N GLN A 171 15.96 6.65 -25.87
CA GLN A 171 15.45 5.45 -26.50
C GLN A 171 16.28 5.11 -27.73
N ILE A 172 16.80 3.89 -27.78
CA ILE A 172 17.47 3.35 -28.96
C ILE A 172 16.50 2.38 -29.62
N VAL A 173 15.94 2.78 -30.76
CA VAL A 173 14.88 2.03 -31.46
C VAL A 173 15.43 1.23 -32.64
N ASP A 174 14.85 0.06 -32.86
CA ASP A 174 15.08 -0.70 -34.10
C ASP A 174 14.43 0.00 -35.30
N SER A 175 14.97 -0.30 -36.48
CA SER A 175 14.35 -0.02 -37.78
C SER A 175 14.31 -1.29 -38.61
N GLN A 176 13.36 -1.42 -39.55
CA GLN A 176 13.23 -2.60 -40.44
C GLN A 176 14.57 -3.01 -41.07
N ASN A 177 15.38 -2.04 -41.50
CA ASN A 177 16.65 -2.30 -42.20
C ASN A 177 17.89 -2.26 -41.28
N ARG A 178 17.72 -1.98 -39.97
CA ARG A 178 18.83 -1.86 -39.02
C ARG A 178 18.39 -2.25 -37.61
N PRO A 179 18.29 -3.55 -37.28
CA PRO A 179 17.90 -4.02 -35.95
C PRO A 179 19.06 -3.94 -34.95
N MET A 180 18.86 -3.51 -33.71
CA MET A 180 19.94 -3.38 -32.70
C MET A 180 20.41 -4.73 -32.14
N PHE A 181 19.55 -5.74 -32.23
CA PHE A 181 19.82 -7.10 -31.80
C PHE A 181 19.50 -8.09 -32.91
N ASP A 182 20.14 -9.26 -32.83
CA ASP A 182 19.73 -10.41 -33.65
C ASP A 182 18.27 -10.80 -33.34
N VAL A 183 17.56 -11.23 -34.39
CA VAL A 183 16.16 -11.64 -34.29
C VAL A 183 16.02 -12.78 -33.28
N GLY A 184 15.13 -12.59 -32.30
CA GLY A 184 14.88 -13.56 -31.24
C GLY A 184 16.05 -13.82 -30.28
N LYS A 185 17.09 -13.00 -30.30
CA LYS A 185 18.28 -13.17 -29.44
C LYS A 185 18.61 -11.88 -28.70
N ALA A 186 19.32 -12.03 -27.58
CA ALA A 186 19.90 -10.92 -26.82
C ALA A 186 21.33 -10.57 -27.26
N VAL A 187 21.74 -11.03 -28.45
CA VAL A 187 23.04 -10.70 -29.06
C VAL A 187 22.89 -9.37 -29.78
N MET A 188 23.63 -8.34 -29.32
CA MET A 188 23.60 -7.01 -29.93
C MET A 188 24.45 -6.97 -31.21
N LYS A 189 24.07 -6.11 -32.14
CA LYS A 189 24.88 -5.80 -33.32
C LYS A 189 26.06 -4.88 -32.95
N PRO A 190 27.17 -4.90 -33.72
CA PRO A 190 28.35 -4.07 -33.42
C PRO A 190 28.02 -2.57 -33.23
N TYR A 191 27.18 -2.02 -34.11
CA TYR A 191 26.76 -0.62 -34.02
C TYR A 191 25.94 -0.30 -32.78
N MET A 192 25.13 -1.24 -32.27
CA MET A 192 24.40 -1.02 -31.01
C MET A 192 25.39 -0.89 -29.85
N GLY A 193 26.45 -1.70 -29.85
CA GLY A 193 27.49 -1.60 -28.84
C GLY A 193 28.30 -0.32 -28.93
N GLU A 194 28.58 0.17 -30.15
CA GLU A 194 29.16 1.50 -30.36
C GLU A 194 28.26 2.61 -29.81
N ILE A 195 26.96 2.61 -30.13
CA ILE A 195 26.00 3.61 -29.61
C ILE A 195 26.04 3.65 -28.08
N LEU A 196 25.97 2.49 -27.42
CA LEU A 196 25.96 2.42 -25.95
C LEU A 196 27.29 2.87 -25.34
N ARG A 197 28.43 2.51 -25.94
CA ARG A 197 29.74 2.96 -25.47
C ARG A 197 29.94 4.46 -25.60
N GLU A 198 29.38 5.09 -26.62
CA GLU A 198 29.46 6.54 -26.81
C GLU A 198 28.44 7.30 -25.93
N ILE A 199 27.28 6.71 -25.62
CA ILE A 199 26.30 7.29 -24.68
C ILE A 199 26.80 7.21 -23.24
N GLY A 200 27.55 6.17 -22.88
CA GLY A 200 28.04 5.93 -21.52
C GLY A 200 28.70 7.16 -20.87
N PRO A 201 29.75 7.75 -21.47
CA PRO A 201 30.42 8.92 -20.92
C PRO A 201 29.49 10.14 -20.80
N VAL A 202 28.65 10.36 -21.81
CA VAL A 202 27.70 11.48 -21.88
C VAL A 202 26.72 11.45 -20.70
N VAL A 203 26.23 10.26 -20.34
CA VAL A 203 25.31 10.07 -19.21
C VAL A 203 26.05 10.05 -17.87
N ASN A 204 27.33 9.67 -17.85
CA ASN A 204 28.13 9.62 -16.62
C ASN A 204 28.36 11.03 -16.03
N ASP A 205 28.55 12.04 -16.89
CA ASP A 205 28.83 13.44 -16.51
C ASP A 205 27.77 14.11 -15.60
N VAL A 206 26.55 13.56 -15.55
CA VAL A 206 25.36 14.24 -15.01
C VAL A 206 25.11 13.94 -13.52
N ASP A 207 25.90 13.05 -12.92
CA ASP A 207 25.72 12.53 -11.58
C ASP A 207 24.27 12.13 -11.17
N LYS A 208 23.60 11.31 -12.01
CA LYS A 208 22.24 10.80 -11.79
C LYS A 208 22.16 9.28 -11.90
N LYS A 209 21.21 8.72 -11.13
CA LYS A 209 20.88 7.29 -11.19
C LYS A 209 20.10 6.95 -12.46
N ILE A 210 20.24 5.71 -12.91
CA ILE A 210 19.81 5.25 -14.23
C ILE A 210 18.91 4.02 -14.08
N THR A 211 17.79 4.02 -14.79
CA THR A 211 16.99 2.82 -15.04
C THR A 211 17.15 2.39 -16.49
N LEU A 212 17.31 1.08 -16.72
CA LEU A 212 17.33 0.47 -18.05
C LEU A 212 16.07 -0.39 -18.26
N LEU A 213 15.37 -0.15 -19.36
CA LEU A 213 14.18 -0.91 -19.75
C LEU A 213 14.38 -1.53 -21.12
N GLY A 214 14.08 -2.81 -21.25
CA GLY A 214 14.02 -3.51 -22.52
C GLY A 214 12.59 -3.67 -23.00
N HIS A 215 12.37 -3.46 -24.29
CA HIS A 215 11.08 -3.65 -24.95
C HIS A 215 11.24 -4.53 -26.19
N THR A 216 10.20 -5.30 -26.49
CA THR A 216 10.06 -6.08 -27.72
C THR A 216 8.76 -5.71 -28.41
N ASP A 217 8.62 -6.11 -29.67
CA ASP A 217 7.36 -6.10 -30.39
C ASP A 217 6.44 -7.24 -29.93
N ALA A 218 5.20 -7.24 -30.41
CA ALA A 218 4.19 -8.26 -30.11
C ALA A 218 4.37 -9.55 -30.92
N SER A 219 5.41 -9.64 -31.75
CA SER A 219 5.76 -10.85 -32.51
C SER A 219 5.90 -12.05 -31.56
N PRO A 220 5.15 -13.16 -31.78
CA PRO A 220 5.24 -14.33 -30.91
C PRO A 220 6.65 -14.91 -30.90
N TYR A 221 7.19 -15.12 -29.70
CA TYR A 221 8.46 -15.83 -29.55
C TYR A 221 8.24 -17.35 -29.64
N ALA A 222 9.12 -18.05 -30.35
CA ALA A 222 8.97 -19.48 -30.65
C ALA A 222 8.96 -20.41 -29.41
N GLY A 223 9.39 -19.91 -28.25
CA GLY A 223 9.49 -20.65 -26.99
C GLY A 223 8.18 -20.82 -26.20
N GLY A 224 7.07 -20.22 -26.63
CA GLY A 224 5.75 -20.38 -26.00
C GLY A 224 5.58 -19.67 -24.65
N LEU A 225 4.43 -19.87 -23.98
CA LEU A 225 4.06 -19.18 -22.73
C LEU A 225 4.68 -19.77 -21.46
N GLY A 226 5.14 -21.03 -21.50
CA GLY A 226 5.78 -21.72 -20.37
C GLY A 226 7.30 -21.77 -20.44
N GLY A 227 7.89 -21.16 -21.47
CA GLY A 227 9.33 -21.17 -21.74
C GLY A 227 9.85 -19.75 -21.98
N TYR A 228 10.97 -19.67 -22.70
CA TYR A 228 11.56 -18.38 -23.05
C TYR A 228 10.59 -17.59 -23.93
N SER A 229 10.27 -16.37 -23.51
CA SER A 229 9.30 -15.51 -24.15
C SER A 229 9.87 -14.10 -24.38
N ASN A 230 9.01 -13.20 -24.85
CA ASN A 230 9.36 -11.78 -24.97
C ASN A 230 9.71 -11.12 -23.62
N TRP A 231 9.25 -11.69 -22.49
CA TRP A 231 9.64 -11.24 -21.15
C TRP A 231 11.13 -11.47 -20.90
N GLU A 232 11.59 -12.71 -21.05
CA GLU A 232 13.00 -13.07 -20.88
C GLU A 232 13.87 -12.32 -21.91
N LEU A 233 13.43 -12.27 -23.18
CA LEU A 233 14.15 -11.56 -24.24
C LEU A 233 14.36 -10.08 -23.92
N SER A 234 13.32 -9.40 -23.45
CA SER A 234 13.39 -7.98 -23.13
C SER A 234 14.33 -7.71 -21.94
N ALA A 235 14.28 -8.56 -20.91
CA ALA A 235 15.15 -8.45 -19.75
C ALA A 235 16.63 -8.76 -20.09
N ASP A 236 16.87 -9.78 -20.92
CA ASP A 236 18.20 -10.17 -21.36
C ASP A 236 18.84 -9.09 -22.24
N ARG A 237 18.07 -8.49 -23.15
CA ARG A 237 18.52 -7.35 -23.97
C ARG A 237 18.85 -6.12 -23.11
N ALA A 238 18.02 -5.83 -22.10
CA ALA A 238 18.30 -4.74 -21.17
C ALA A 238 19.60 -4.99 -20.39
N ASN A 239 19.85 -6.23 -19.95
CA ASN A 239 21.11 -6.61 -19.30
C ASN A 239 22.31 -6.63 -20.24
N ALA A 240 22.13 -7.00 -21.50
CA ALA A 240 23.18 -6.89 -22.51
C ALA A 240 23.58 -5.42 -22.68
N SER A 241 22.61 -4.52 -22.82
CA SER A 241 22.86 -3.08 -22.89
C SER A 241 23.52 -2.53 -21.63
N ARG A 242 23.11 -3.00 -20.44
CA ARG A 242 23.76 -2.65 -19.16
C ARG A 242 25.25 -2.97 -19.18
N ARG A 243 25.63 -4.17 -19.61
CA ARG A 243 27.04 -4.58 -19.70
C ARG A 243 27.83 -3.66 -20.62
N GLU A 244 27.26 -3.31 -21.75
CA GLU A 244 27.93 -2.46 -22.72
C GLU A 244 28.05 -1.01 -22.28
N LEU A 245 27.06 -0.47 -21.57
CA LEU A 245 27.14 0.86 -20.94
C LEU A 245 28.25 0.93 -19.88
N MET A 246 28.45 -0.14 -19.10
CA MET A 246 29.57 -0.22 -18.16
C MET A 246 30.93 -0.26 -18.87
N VAL A 247 31.02 -0.95 -20.02
CA VAL A 247 32.21 -0.88 -20.89
C VAL A 247 32.43 0.54 -21.40
N GLY A 248 31.36 1.29 -21.66
CA GLY A 248 31.37 2.73 -21.96
C GLY A 248 31.72 3.64 -20.78
N GLY A 249 31.99 3.11 -19.59
CA GLY A 249 32.43 3.90 -18.43
C GLY A 249 31.34 4.34 -17.46
N ILE A 250 30.11 3.86 -17.59
CA ILE A 250 29.08 4.05 -16.56
C ILE A 250 29.48 3.28 -15.29
N GLU A 251 29.49 3.98 -14.15
CA GLU A 251 29.78 3.34 -12.86
C GLU A 251 28.67 2.34 -12.47
N PRO A 252 29.02 1.18 -11.87
CA PRO A 252 28.03 0.13 -11.59
C PRO A 252 26.88 0.54 -10.66
N ASP A 253 27.15 1.43 -9.69
CA ASP A 253 26.18 1.90 -8.70
C ASP A 253 25.19 2.93 -9.27
N ARG A 254 25.41 3.38 -10.51
CA ARG A 254 24.53 4.31 -11.23
C ARG A 254 23.29 3.62 -11.73
N ILE A 255 23.43 2.36 -12.15
CA ILE A 255 22.33 1.59 -12.69
C ILE A 255 21.58 0.94 -11.52
N VAL A 256 20.47 1.57 -11.14
CA VAL A 256 19.70 1.15 -9.96
C VAL A 256 18.63 0.10 -10.30
N ARG A 257 18.21 0.02 -11.56
CA ARG A 257 17.13 -0.87 -11.98
C ARG A 257 17.29 -1.30 -13.43
N VAL A 258 17.05 -2.58 -13.69
CA VAL A 258 16.92 -3.16 -15.03
C VAL A 258 15.60 -3.93 -15.09
N ALA A 259 14.79 -3.70 -16.12
CA ALA A 259 13.53 -4.39 -16.29
C ALA A 259 13.27 -4.76 -17.76
N GLY A 260 12.63 -5.91 -17.96
CA GLY A 260 12.05 -6.32 -19.24
C GLY A 260 10.54 -6.04 -19.24
N LEU A 261 10.06 -5.36 -20.27
CA LEU A 261 8.64 -5.01 -20.42
C LEU A 261 7.96 -5.77 -21.57
N ALA A 262 8.65 -6.70 -22.23
CA ALA A 262 8.14 -7.40 -23.40
C ALA A 262 7.45 -6.42 -24.38
N SER A 263 6.24 -6.75 -24.82
CA SER A 263 5.38 -5.92 -25.67
C SER A 263 4.31 -5.13 -24.88
N SER A 264 4.42 -5.00 -23.56
CA SER A 264 3.37 -4.41 -22.72
C SER A 264 3.25 -2.88 -22.87
N VAL A 265 4.33 -2.23 -23.31
CA VAL A 265 4.39 -0.77 -23.55
C VAL A 265 4.95 -0.53 -24.95
N PRO A 266 4.12 -0.63 -26.01
CA PRO A 266 4.55 -0.38 -27.38
C PRO A 266 4.92 1.10 -27.57
N TYR A 267 5.85 1.37 -28.48
CA TYR A 267 6.17 2.73 -28.93
C TYR A 267 5.07 3.24 -29.88
N ASN A 268 4.61 2.37 -30.78
CA ASN A 268 3.49 2.59 -31.69
C ASN A 268 2.33 1.67 -31.25
N PRO A 269 1.31 2.19 -30.53
CA PRO A 269 0.17 1.40 -30.08
C PRO A 269 -0.71 0.89 -31.23
N ASP A 270 -0.72 1.59 -32.36
CA ASP A 270 -1.57 1.26 -33.51
C ASP A 270 -1.02 0.08 -34.32
N ASP A 271 0.30 -0.13 -34.30
CA ASP A 271 0.97 -1.29 -34.91
C ASP A 271 1.84 -2.03 -33.88
N PRO A 272 1.32 -3.09 -33.25
CA PRO A 272 2.05 -3.90 -32.28
C PRO A 272 3.29 -4.62 -32.85
N LEU A 273 3.37 -4.80 -34.18
CA LEU A 273 4.48 -5.48 -34.87
C LEU A 273 5.54 -4.50 -35.39
N ASP A 274 5.34 -3.18 -35.19
CA ASP A 274 6.29 -2.15 -35.59
C ASP A 274 7.67 -2.42 -34.98
N PRO A 275 8.75 -2.46 -35.77
CA PRO A 275 10.12 -2.54 -35.27
C PRO A 275 10.45 -1.52 -34.20
N MET A 276 9.87 -0.32 -34.23
CA MET A 276 10.11 0.70 -33.21
C MET A 276 9.69 0.24 -31.81
N ASN A 277 8.81 -0.75 -31.70
CA ASN A 277 8.45 -1.36 -30.43
C ASN A 277 9.63 -2.13 -29.80
N ARG A 278 10.55 -2.66 -30.63
CA ARG A 278 11.82 -3.24 -30.18
C ARG A 278 12.82 -2.11 -29.90
N ARG A 279 13.03 -1.82 -28.62
CA ARG A 279 13.88 -0.70 -28.20
C ARG A 279 14.47 -0.92 -26.82
N ILE A 280 15.55 -0.19 -26.55
CA ILE A 280 16.14 -0.05 -25.21
C ILE A 280 15.91 1.36 -24.74
N SER A 281 15.33 1.51 -23.55
CA SER A 281 15.12 2.81 -22.91
C SER A 281 16.10 2.98 -21.75
N ILE A 282 16.86 4.06 -21.76
CA ILE A 282 17.77 4.47 -20.69
C ILE A 282 17.14 5.72 -20.07
N ILE A 283 16.75 5.64 -18.80
CA ILE A 283 16.11 6.75 -18.08
C ILE A 283 17.12 7.29 -17.08
N VAL A 284 17.58 8.52 -17.30
CA VAL A 284 18.38 9.31 -16.35
C VAL A 284 17.41 9.93 -15.36
N MET A 285 17.40 9.40 -14.15
CA MET A 285 16.35 9.67 -13.16
C MET A 285 16.52 11.05 -12.53
N ASN A 286 15.40 11.73 -12.34
CA ASN A 286 15.31 12.95 -11.55
C ASN A 286 15.29 12.62 -10.05
N GLN A 287 15.46 13.62 -9.17
CA GLN A 287 15.63 13.33 -7.74
C GLN A 287 14.34 12.74 -7.14
N VAL A 288 13.19 13.26 -7.56
CA VAL A 288 11.87 12.81 -7.10
C VAL A 288 11.61 11.34 -7.45
N ALA A 289 12.06 10.87 -8.63
CA ALA A 289 11.94 9.48 -9.03
C ALA A 289 12.85 8.56 -8.23
N VAL A 290 14.09 8.99 -7.96
CA VAL A 290 15.05 8.25 -7.12
C VAL A 290 14.50 8.08 -5.71
N ASP A 291 14.02 9.16 -5.09
CA ASP A 291 13.50 9.12 -3.72
C ASP A 291 12.25 8.22 -3.63
N ARG A 292 11.34 8.30 -4.62
CA ARG A 292 10.17 7.42 -4.69
C ARG A 292 10.56 5.94 -4.81
N MET A 293 11.57 5.62 -5.61
CA MET A 293 12.07 4.25 -5.76
C MET A 293 12.58 3.70 -4.42
N TYR A 294 13.47 4.43 -3.74
CA TYR A 294 14.02 3.98 -2.45
C TYR A 294 12.98 3.94 -1.33
N ASN A 295 12.05 4.89 -1.29
CA ASN A 295 11.03 4.92 -0.25
C ASN A 295 9.99 3.80 -0.41
N ARG A 296 9.62 3.45 -1.64
CA ARG A 296 8.72 2.33 -1.92
C ARG A 296 9.31 1.00 -1.41
N GLU A 297 10.61 0.80 -1.64
CA GLU A 297 11.31 -0.42 -1.19
C GLU A 297 11.42 -0.50 0.34
N LYS A 298 11.61 0.64 1.01
CA LYS A 298 11.60 0.70 2.48
C LYS A 298 10.21 0.44 3.07
N GLN A 299 9.15 0.87 2.40
CA GLN A 299 7.78 0.62 2.84
C GLN A 299 7.34 -0.83 2.59
N SER A 300 7.80 -1.47 1.51
CA SER A 300 7.47 -2.88 1.23
C SER A 300 8.19 -3.87 2.16
N THR A 301 9.34 -3.49 2.71
CA THR A 301 10.14 -4.30 3.65
C THR A 301 9.74 -4.10 5.12
N ALA A 302 8.93 -3.08 5.42
CA ALA A 302 8.29 -2.94 6.72
C ALA A 302 7.19 -4.00 6.86
N VAL A 303 7.56 -5.18 7.37
CA VAL A 303 6.61 -6.19 7.84
C VAL A 303 5.71 -5.49 8.88
N PRO A 304 4.37 -5.51 8.74
CA PRO A 304 3.50 -5.03 9.80
C PRO A 304 3.86 -5.80 11.06
N ASP A 305 4.17 -5.09 12.15
CA ASP A 305 4.46 -5.72 13.45
C ASP A 305 3.40 -6.78 13.74
N ALA A 306 3.82 -8.05 13.87
CA ALA A 306 2.90 -9.14 14.17
C ALA A 306 2.14 -8.87 15.48
N ASP A 307 2.78 -8.17 16.41
CA ASP A 307 2.22 -7.73 17.68
C ASP A 307 1.07 -6.71 17.50
N ALA A 308 1.08 -5.90 16.42
CA ALA A 308 -0.01 -4.96 16.13
C ALA A 308 -1.24 -5.70 15.57
N ALA A 309 -1.05 -6.81 14.86
CA ALA A 309 -2.14 -7.66 14.38
C ALA A 309 -2.74 -8.52 15.50
N GLU A 310 -1.92 -9.00 16.44
CA GLU A 310 -2.37 -9.82 17.57
C GLU A 310 -3.18 -8.99 18.58
N ASN A 311 -2.76 -7.75 18.88
CA ASN A 311 -3.51 -6.81 19.72
C ASN A 311 -4.86 -6.38 19.10
N ALA A 312 -4.96 -6.34 17.77
CA ALA A 312 -6.22 -6.05 17.07
C ALA A 312 -7.21 -7.23 17.14
N ILE A 313 -6.72 -8.46 17.27
CA ILE A 313 -7.53 -9.68 17.40
C ILE A 313 -7.97 -9.89 18.86
N GLU A 314 -7.11 -9.63 19.85
CA GLU A 314 -7.47 -9.78 21.26
C GLU A 314 -8.55 -8.78 21.72
N HIS A 315 -8.55 -7.54 21.22
CA HIS A 315 -9.59 -6.58 21.57
C HIS A 315 -10.98 -6.86 20.96
N GLN A 316 -11.10 -7.80 20.02
CA GLN A 316 -12.39 -8.32 19.54
C GLN A 316 -12.82 -9.62 20.25
N GLY A 317 -11.98 -10.20 21.12
CA GLY A 317 -12.23 -11.47 21.82
C GLY A 317 -13.25 -11.42 22.96
N GLY A 318 -13.81 -10.25 23.28
CA GLY A 318 -14.80 -10.08 24.37
C GLY A 318 -16.27 -10.37 24.00
N ALA A 319 -16.59 -10.54 22.71
CA ALA A 319 -17.95 -10.79 22.25
C ALA A 319 -18.06 -12.17 21.59
N GLY A 320 -19.00 -12.99 22.06
CA GLY A 320 -19.11 -14.42 21.77
C GLY A 320 -18.89 -14.80 20.30
N ARG A 321 -17.98 -15.76 20.11
CA ARG A 321 -17.61 -16.36 18.83
C ARG A 321 -18.85 -16.84 18.07
N GLN A 322 -19.32 -16.07 17.09
CA GLN A 322 -20.35 -16.54 16.17
C GLN A 322 -19.70 -17.50 15.17
N MET A 323 -20.12 -18.76 15.20
CA MET A 323 -19.69 -19.76 14.22
C MET A 323 -19.91 -19.25 12.79
N SER A 324 -18.88 -19.43 11.96
CA SER A 324 -18.89 -19.08 10.54
C SER A 324 -19.97 -19.87 9.78
N PRO A 325 -20.45 -19.37 8.62
CA PRO A 325 -21.45 -20.07 7.81
C PRO A 325 -21.02 -21.49 7.40
N LEU A 326 -19.73 -21.72 7.18
CA LEU A 326 -19.17 -23.04 6.84
C LEU A 326 -19.16 -23.99 8.05
N GLU A 327 -18.87 -23.49 9.25
CA GLU A 327 -18.96 -24.29 10.48
C GLU A 327 -20.41 -24.69 10.80
N ARG A 328 -21.38 -23.81 10.52
CA ARG A 328 -22.82 -24.14 10.70
C ARG A 328 -23.30 -25.22 9.73
N LEU A 329 -22.80 -25.20 8.49
CA LEU A 329 -23.11 -26.22 7.48
C LEU A 329 -22.55 -27.59 7.87
N ASN A 330 -21.33 -27.63 8.42
CA ASN A 330 -20.72 -28.87 8.87
C ASN A 330 -21.39 -29.44 10.14
N ASP A 331 -21.80 -28.59 11.10
CA ASP A 331 -22.52 -29.05 12.31
C ASP A 331 -23.95 -29.53 11.97
N GLN A 332 -24.61 -28.92 10.98
CA GLN A 332 -25.90 -29.41 10.46
C GLN A 332 -25.76 -30.76 9.75
N ALA A 333 -24.68 -30.97 8.98
CA ALA A 333 -24.39 -32.26 8.34
C ALA A 333 -24.09 -33.35 9.39
N ALA A 334 -23.31 -33.04 10.44
CA ALA A 334 -22.98 -33.97 11.52
C ALA A 334 -24.22 -34.37 12.34
N ARG A 335 -25.13 -33.42 12.64
CA ARG A 335 -26.38 -33.70 13.37
C ARG A 335 -27.41 -34.44 12.52
N GLY A 336 -27.37 -34.29 11.20
CA GLY A 336 -28.17 -35.06 10.26
C GLY A 336 -27.77 -36.54 10.24
N ALA A 337 -26.47 -36.82 10.20
CA ALA A 337 -25.93 -38.19 10.20
C ALA A 337 -26.20 -38.95 11.51
N ALA A 338 -26.17 -38.27 12.66
CA ALA A 338 -26.47 -38.88 13.96
C ALA A 338 -27.95 -39.25 14.16
N ARG A 339 -28.86 -38.76 13.30
CA ARG A 339 -30.31 -39.02 13.38
C ARG A 339 -30.77 -40.16 12.46
N SER A 340 -29.94 -40.62 11.53
CA SER A 340 -30.21 -41.77 10.66
C SER A 340 -29.76 -43.12 11.23
N GLU A 341 -29.05 -43.15 12.37
CA GLU A 341 -28.62 -44.40 13.03
C GLU A 341 -29.48 -44.80 14.25
N ARG A 342 -30.62 -44.14 14.48
CA ARG A 342 -31.61 -44.54 15.51
C ARG A 342 -33.04 -44.63 14.97
N ARG A 343 -33.20 -45.26 13.82
CA ARG A 343 -34.47 -45.82 13.36
C ARG A 343 -34.23 -47.18 12.73
#